data_AF-A0A822H213-F1
#
_entry.id   AF-A0A822H213-F1
#
_cell.length_a   1.000
_cell.length_b   1.000
_cell.length_c   1.000
_cell.angle_alpha   90.00
_cell.angle_beta   90.00
_cell.angle_gamma   90.00
#
_symmetry.space_group_name_H-M   'P 1'
#
loop_
_entity.id
_entity.type
_entity.pdbx_description
1 polymer ?
#
loop_
_entity_poly.entity_id
_entity_poly.type
_entity_poly.pdbx_seq_one_letter_code
_entity_poly.pdbx_strand_id
1 'polypeptide(L)'
;MLKTNVYQEITKGHCPLSYMLYAVQTLLSSLVAQKALTIEQCKRITSKTNKLELGHYHGLPKPHKPGTPLRPIISSIHGPATLVLKFLNDLLAPIYLAVARHTTFINGIDVIKKLEKYVS
;
A
#
# COMPACT_ATOMS: atom_id res chain seq x y z
N MET A 1 18.46 -14.48 18.94
CA MET A 1 17.62 -13.79 17.94
C MET A 1 18.55 -13.10 16.97
N LEU A 2 18.54 -13.46 15.67
CA LEU A 2 19.43 -12.85 14.68
C LEU A 2 19.13 -11.35 14.58
N LYS A 3 20.14 -10.50 14.74
CA LYS A 3 20.03 -9.05 14.52
C LYS A 3 19.77 -8.83 13.03
N THR A 4 18.53 -8.52 12.68
CA THR A 4 18.17 -8.11 11.32
C THR A 4 18.23 -6.59 11.24
N ASN A 5 18.79 -6.03 10.17
CA ASN A 5 18.76 -4.58 9.92
C ASN A 5 17.39 -4.05 9.49
N VAL A 6 16.35 -4.89 9.54
CA VAL A 6 14.97 -4.57 9.14
C VAL A 6 14.33 -3.57 10.09
N TYR A 7 14.62 -3.66 11.38
CA TYR A 7 14.12 -2.73 12.39
C TYR A 7 15.29 -1.94 12.97
N GLN A 8 15.18 -0.61 12.90
CA GLN A 8 16.17 0.30 13.45
C GLN A 8 15.54 1.09 14.58
N GLU A 9 16.33 1.32 15.63
CA GLU A 9 15.92 2.20 16.71
C GLU A 9 15.80 3.64 16.18
N ILE A 10 14.74 4.33 16.59
CA ILE A 10 14.57 5.74 16.26
C ILE A 10 15.55 6.54 17.12
N THR A 11 16.70 6.89 16.55
CA THR A 11 17.71 7.71 17.22
C THR A 11 17.30 9.18 17.25
N LYS A 12 17.85 9.94 18.21
CA LYS A 12 17.58 11.38 18.35
C LYS A 12 17.89 12.12 17.03
N GLY A 13 16.89 12.84 16.52
CA GLY A 13 17.01 13.66 15.31
C GLY A 13 16.42 13.03 14.04
N HIS A 14 16.13 11.72 14.03
CA HIS A 14 15.47 11.07 12.90
C HIS A 14 13.96 10.99 13.13
N CYS A 15 13.18 11.81 12.42
CA CYS A 15 11.72 11.67 12.36
C CYS A 15 11.34 10.84 11.13
N PRO A 16 10.89 9.58 11.28
CA PRO A 16 10.59 8.74 10.13
C PRO A 16 9.45 9.29 9.27
N LEU A 17 8.50 10.01 9.88
CA LEU A 17 7.43 10.68 9.14
C LEU A 17 7.98 11.75 8.19
N SER A 18 8.85 12.62 8.68
CA SER A 18 9.48 13.68 7.89
C SER A 18 10.37 13.11 6.79
N TYR A 19 11.13 12.05 7.11
CA TYR A 19 11.96 11.34 6.12
C TYR A 19 11.10 10.75 4.98
N MET A 20 10.03 10.04 5.32
CA MET A 20 9.12 9.47 4.33
C MET A 20 8.42 10.55 3.50
N LEU A 21 8.01 11.66 4.12
CA LEU A 21 7.45 12.79 3.40
C LEU A 21 8.45 13.38 2.40
N TYR A 22 9.68 13.62 2.83
CA TYR A 22 10.74 14.13 1.96
C TYR A 22 11.01 13.20 0.78
N ALA A 23 11.08 11.88 1.02
CA ALA A 23 11.27 10.89 -0.04
C ALA A 23 10.13 10.92 -1.07
N VAL A 24 8.87 10.98 -0.61
CA VAL A 24 7.69 11.09 -1.48
C VAL A 24 7.75 12.40 -2.29
N GLN A 25 8.03 13.53 -1.67
CA GLN A 25 8.12 14.83 -2.35
C GLN A 25 9.23 14.85 -3.41
N THR A 26 10.39 14.26 -3.08
CA THR A 26 11.51 14.13 -4.01
C THR A 26 11.13 13.29 -5.23
N LEU A 27 10.46 12.15 -5.01
CA LEU A 27 9.95 11.30 -6.07
C LEU A 27 8.93 12.02 -6.95
N LEU A 28 7.95 12.70 -6.36
CA LEU A 28 6.94 13.42 -7.12
C LEU A 28 7.56 14.54 -7.97
N SER A 29 8.54 15.25 -7.41
CA SER A 29 9.26 16.30 -8.13
C SER A 29 10.05 15.75 -9.32
N SER A 30 10.74 14.61 -9.15
CA SER A 30 11.49 13.98 -10.24
C SER A 30 10.56 13.49 -11.35
N LEU A 31 9.40 12.92 -11.01
CA LEU A 31 8.41 12.47 -11.99
C LEU A 31 7.79 13.61 -12.79
N VAL A 32 7.56 14.78 -12.17
CA VAL A 32 7.14 15.99 -12.89
C VAL A 32 8.25 16.48 -13.83
N ALA A 33 9.49 16.52 -13.36
CA ALA A 33 10.64 16.92 -14.20
C ALA A 33 10.82 16.00 -15.41
N GLN A 34 10.56 14.70 -15.25
CA GLN A 34 10.59 13.70 -16.31
C GLN A 34 9.32 13.69 -17.19
N LYS A 35 8.35 14.59 -16.94
CA LYS A 35 7.05 14.63 -17.62
C LYS A 35 6.21 13.35 -17.49
N ALA A 36 6.52 12.51 -16.51
CA ALA A 36 5.72 11.32 -16.17
C ALA A 36 4.43 11.69 -15.41
N LEU A 37 4.42 12.85 -14.75
CA LEU A 37 3.24 13.41 -14.09
C LEU A 37 2.99 14.84 -14.53
N THR A 38 1.71 15.18 -14.73
CA THR A 38 1.28 16.57 -14.84
C THR A 38 1.34 17.27 -13.48
N ILE A 39 1.46 18.59 -13.50
CA ILE A 39 1.43 19.42 -12.27
C ILE A 39 0.12 19.18 -11.49
N GLU A 40 -1.01 19.06 -12.19
CA GLU A 40 -2.31 18.84 -11.55
C GLU A 40 -2.42 17.43 -10.94
N GLN A 41 -1.90 16.40 -11.60
CA GLN A 41 -1.79 15.08 -10.97
C GLN A 41 -0.91 15.13 -9.72
N CYS A 42 0.25 15.79 -9.80
CA CYS A 42 1.18 15.94 -8.67
C CYS A 42 0.52 16.63 -7.46
N LYS A 43 -0.22 17.73 -7.70
CA LYS A 43 -0.99 18.42 -6.64
C LYS A 43 -2.01 17.52 -5.97
N ARG A 44 -2.74 16.69 -6.74
CA ARG A 44 -3.77 15.79 -6.20
C ARG A 44 -3.19 14.66 -5.36
N ILE A 45 -2.00 14.17 -5.70
CA ILE A 45 -1.36 13.03 -5.01
C ILE A 45 -0.37 13.48 -3.93
N THR A 46 -0.14 14.77 -3.78
CA THR A 46 0.64 15.34 -2.67
C THR A 46 -0.21 15.38 -1.41
N SER A 47 0.30 14.77 -0.34
CA SER A 47 -0.38 14.71 0.95
C SER A 47 -0.36 16.07 1.68
N LYS A 48 -1.48 16.44 2.30
CA LYS A 48 -1.56 17.65 3.14
C LYS A 48 -0.84 17.41 4.46
N THR A 49 0.13 18.26 4.79
CA THR A 49 1.02 18.11 5.96
C THR A 49 0.28 18.08 7.30
N ASN A 50 -0.86 18.78 7.40
CA ASN A 50 -1.66 18.87 8.62
C ASN A 50 -2.45 17.59 8.97
N LYS A 51 -2.45 16.58 8.10
CA LYS A 51 -3.15 15.31 8.32
C LYS A 51 -2.21 14.11 8.32
N LEU A 52 -0.90 14.33 8.26
CA LEU A 52 0.06 13.25 8.14
C LEU A 52 0.32 12.56 9.48
N GLU A 53 0.27 11.24 9.46
CA GLU A 53 0.51 10.41 10.65
C GLU A 53 1.56 9.34 10.35
N LEU A 54 2.27 8.91 11.39
CA LEU A 54 3.13 7.74 11.31
C LEU A 54 2.25 6.48 11.25
N GLY A 55 2.77 5.42 10.64
CA GLY A 55 2.08 4.12 10.68
C GLY A 55 1.85 3.66 12.12
N HIS A 56 0.61 3.30 12.43
CA HIS A 56 0.22 2.77 13.72
C HIS A 56 0.40 1.25 13.77
N TYR A 57 0.99 0.77 14.86
CA TYR A 57 1.06 -0.66 15.16
C TYR A 57 -0.19 -1.08 15.93
N HIS A 58 -0.90 -2.06 15.41
CA HIS A 58 -2.01 -2.72 16.08
C HIS A 58 -1.68 -4.20 16.28
N GLY A 59 -2.06 -4.74 17.43
CA GLY A 59 -1.97 -6.18 17.70
C GLY A 59 -3.34 -6.80 17.66
N LEU A 60 -3.59 -7.74 16.73
CA LEU A 60 -4.83 -8.51 16.72
C LEU A 60 -4.63 -9.80 17.52
N PRO A 61 -5.40 -10.03 18.61
CA PRO A 61 -5.28 -11.24 19.41
C PRO A 61 -5.50 -12.52 18.61
N LYS A 62 -4.66 -13.52 18.88
CA LYS A 62 -4.70 -14.88 18.34
C LYS A 62 -4.65 -15.89 19.49
N PRO A 63 -5.71 -15.98 20.31
CA PRO A 63 -5.73 -16.82 21.51
C PRO A 63 -5.53 -18.33 21.20
N HIS A 64 -5.85 -18.76 19.99
CA HIS A 64 -5.66 -20.14 19.52
C HIS A 64 -4.21 -20.47 19.09
N LYS A 65 -3.25 -19.54 19.20
CA LYS A 65 -1.83 -19.78 18.86
C LYS A 65 -0.94 -19.62 20.11
N PRO A 66 -0.63 -20.73 20.80
CA PRO A 66 0.30 -20.70 21.94
C PRO A 66 1.64 -20.07 21.53
N GLY A 67 2.17 -19.16 22.35
CA GLY A 67 3.46 -18.49 22.11
C GLY A 67 3.46 -17.35 21.08
N THR A 68 2.39 -17.15 20.29
CA THR A 68 2.23 -15.99 19.38
C THR A 68 0.83 -15.38 19.54
N PRO A 69 0.58 -14.71 20.68
CA PRO A 69 -0.76 -14.28 21.04
C PRO A 69 -1.26 -13.10 20.21
N LEU A 70 -0.42 -12.46 19.40
CA LEU A 70 -0.75 -11.28 18.61
C LEU A 70 -0.29 -11.43 17.16
N ARG A 71 -1.20 -11.15 16.22
CA ARG A 71 -0.84 -10.87 14.83
C ARG A 71 -0.53 -9.37 14.73
N PRO A 72 0.70 -8.97 14.37
CA PRO A 72 1.02 -7.58 14.12
C PRO A 72 0.28 -7.09 12.87
N ILE A 73 -0.30 -5.90 12.95
CA ILE A 73 -0.97 -5.19 11.86
C ILE A 73 -0.41 -3.78 11.85
N ILE A 74 0.14 -3.33 10.72
CA ILE A 74 0.56 -1.95 10.54
C ILE A 74 -0.52 -1.23 9.74
N SER A 75 -1.05 -0.15 10.29
CA SER A 75 -1.97 0.76 9.61
C SER A 75 -1.22 2.02 9.23
N SER A 76 -1.01 2.25 7.94
CA SER A 76 -0.42 3.49 7.41
C SER A 76 -1.48 4.41 6.83
N ILE A 77 -2.67 4.43 7.43
CA ILE A 77 -3.72 5.38 7.09
C ILE A 77 -3.16 6.78 7.36
N HIS A 78 -3.39 7.70 6.43
CA HIS A 78 -2.82 9.06 6.44
C HIS A 78 -1.28 9.15 6.36
N GLY A 79 -0.61 8.06 5.96
CA GLY A 79 0.83 8.09 5.70
C GLY A 79 1.20 8.95 4.48
N PRO A 80 2.46 9.41 4.37
CA PRO A 80 2.90 10.27 3.26
C PRO A 80 2.66 9.68 1.87
N ALA A 81 2.76 8.36 1.75
CA ALA A 81 2.61 7.63 0.48
C ALA A 81 1.17 7.21 0.15
N THR A 82 0.18 7.43 1.05
CA THR A 82 -1.19 6.89 0.87
C THR A 82 -1.83 7.34 -0.44
N LEU A 83 -1.70 8.62 -0.80
CA LEU A 83 -2.29 9.14 -2.04
C LEU A 83 -1.56 8.67 -3.30
N VAL A 84 -0.23 8.50 -3.23
CA VAL A 84 0.56 7.93 -4.32
C VAL A 84 0.16 6.47 -4.57
N LEU A 85 0.03 5.68 -3.51
CA LEU A 85 -0.42 4.30 -3.60
C LEU A 85 -1.84 4.20 -4.15
N LYS A 86 -2.74 5.10 -3.72
CA LYS A 86 -4.09 5.17 -4.27
C LYS A 86 -4.06 5.48 -5.77
N PHE A 87 -3.28 6.47 -6.19
CA PHE A 87 -3.14 6.81 -7.60
C PHE A 87 -2.62 5.63 -8.44
N LEU A 88 -1.60 4.93 -7.95
CA LEU A 88 -1.09 3.73 -8.62
C LEU A 88 -2.14 2.62 -8.68
N ASN A 89 -2.88 2.39 -7.60
CA ASN A 89 -3.97 1.43 -7.59
C ASN A 89 -5.05 1.80 -8.61
N ASP A 90 -5.47 3.06 -8.66
CA ASP A 90 -6.49 3.53 -9.60
C ASP A 90 -6.03 3.41 -11.06
N LEU A 91 -4.72 3.55 -11.30
CA LEU A 91 -4.11 3.35 -12.62
C LEU A 91 -4.03 1.87 -13.01
N LEU A 92 -3.63 1.00 -12.08
CA LEU A 92 -3.32 -0.40 -12.36
C LEU A 92 -4.52 -1.34 -12.21
N ALA A 93 -5.47 -1.02 -11.35
CA ALA A 93 -6.60 -1.89 -11.02
C ALA A 93 -7.45 -2.26 -12.26
N PRO A 94 -7.77 -1.35 -13.20
CA PRO A 94 -8.51 -1.72 -14.40
C PRO A 94 -7.79 -2.75 -15.26
N ILE A 95 -6.46 -2.62 -15.40
CA ILE A 95 -5.60 -3.54 -16.16
C ILE A 95 -5.59 -4.91 -15.47
N TYR A 96 -5.36 -4.92 -14.17
CA TYR A 96 -5.38 -6.13 -13.36
C TYR A 96 -6.74 -6.84 -13.47
N LEU A 97 -7.85 -6.12 -13.32
CA LEU A 97 -9.19 -6.69 -13.38
C LEU A 97 -9.54 -7.23 -14.77
N ALA A 98 -9.06 -6.59 -15.84
CA ALA A 98 -9.24 -7.10 -17.19
C ALA A 98 -8.58 -8.48 -17.36
N VAL A 99 -7.33 -8.63 -16.89
CA VAL A 99 -6.60 -9.90 -16.96
C VAL A 99 -7.20 -10.94 -16.01
N ALA A 100 -7.45 -10.56 -14.76
CA ALA A 100 -7.96 -11.45 -13.71
C ALA A 100 -9.32 -12.07 -14.07
N ARG A 101 -10.18 -11.37 -14.83
CA ARG A 101 -11.45 -11.94 -15.33
C ARG A 101 -11.25 -13.20 -16.16
N HIS A 102 -10.12 -13.30 -16.87
CA HIS A 102 -9.81 -14.45 -17.73
C HIS A 102 -8.97 -15.51 -17.02
N THR A 103 -8.11 -15.11 -16.08
CA THR A 103 -7.12 -16.03 -15.47
C THR A 103 -7.49 -16.48 -14.06
N THR A 104 -8.44 -15.83 -13.40
CA THR A 104 -8.85 -16.15 -12.03
C THR A 104 -10.35 -16.31 -11.91
N PHE A 105 -10.77 -17.10 -10.93
CA PHE A 105 -12.16 -17.15 -10.50
C PHE A 105 -12.39 -16.08 -9.44
N ILE A 106 -13.39 -15.23 -9.66
CA ILE A 106 -13.62 -14.07 -8.79
C ILE A 106 -14.41 -14.47 -7.54
N ASN A 107 -15.28 -15.49 -7.66
CA ASN A 107 -16.06 -16.08 -6.58
C ASN A 107 -16.59 -17.46 -7.00
N GLY A 108 -17.28 -18.16 -6.08
CA GLY A 108 -17.83 -19.50 -6.35
C GLY A 108 -18.84 -19.57 -7.50
N ILE A 109 -19.64 -18.51 -7.72
CA ILE A 109 -20.60 -18.47 -8.83
C ILE A 109 -19.87 -18.37 -10.18
N ASP A 110 -18.81 -17.58 -10.25
CA ASP A 110 -17.95 -17.44 -11.44
C ASP A 110 -17.25 -18.75 -11.79
N VAL A 111 -16.87 -19.55 -10.78
CA VAL A 111 -16.33 -20.92 -10.99
C VAL A 111 -17.35 -21.79 -11.72
N ILE A 112 -18.56 -21.91 -11.19
CA ILE A 112 -19.59 -22.80 -11.75
C ILE A 112 -19.91 -22.39 -13.19
N LYS A 113 -20.16 -21.10 -13.45
CA LYS A 113 -20.47 -20.58 -14.80
C LYS A 113 -19.35 -20.84 -15.82
N LYS A 114 -18.09 -20.78 -15.39
CA LYS A 114 -16.95 -21.07 -16.27
C LYS A 114 -16.81 -22.56 -16.53
N LEU A 115 -17.07 -23.42 -15.54
CA LEU A 115 -17.05 -24.87 -15.71
C LEU A 115 -18.16 -25.37 -16.64
N GLU A 116 -19.36 -24.78 -16.60
CA GLU A 116 -20.47 -25.12 -17.50
C GLU A 116 -20.07 -25.02 -18.99
N LYS A 117 -19.19 -24.09 -19.35
CA LYS A 117 -18.67 -23.93 -20.73
C LYS A 117 -17.75 -25.06 -21.21
N TYR A 118 -17.22 -25.88 -20.30
CA TYR A 118 -16.36 -27.02 -20.64
C TYR A 118 -17.12 -28.35 -20.69
N VAL A 119 -18.39 -28.37 -20.28
CA VAL A 119 -19.25 -29.56 -20.24
C VAL A 119 -20.21 -29.61 -21.45
N SER A 120 -20.35 -28.50 -22.17
CA SER A 120 -21.04 -28.39 -23.48
C SER A 120 -20.11 -28.67 -24.64
#